data_AF-A0A7C1KLC1-F1
#
_entry.id   AF-A0A7C1KLC1-F1
#
_cell.length_a   1.000
_cell.length_b   1.000
_cell.length_c   1.000
_cell.angle_alpha   90.00
_cell.angle_beta   90.00
_cell.angle_gamma   90.00
#
_symmetry.space_group_name_H-M   'P 1'
#
loop_
_entity.id
_entity.type
_entity.pdbx_description
1 polymer ?
#
loop_
_entity_poly.entity_id
_entity_poly.type
_entity_poly.pdbx_seq_one_letter_code
_entity_poly.pdbx_strand_id
1 'polypeptide(L)'
;MSEIREYIKGVLEIHLGGKINIVNETLYRNEKLDRLVRNAVFNEKSDLKDISRWIIRQSGCALGIIPASIQGLYERMGKGEYTGFTVPAINIRGLTYDVARAIIKAAKKNDVGAFIFEIAKSEIGYTEQRPSEYAAVVHAAAIREWYKGPLFIQGDHFQVNAKKYAKDPDKEYNTVRDLIKEALEADFYNIDIDTSTLVDLSKPDIVEQQRLNFELAAKLTSYIRENQPNGIMVSVGGEIGEVGGKNSTEEELRVYMDNYLKAIKDKKGISKISIQTGTTHGGVPLPDGSVAKVKLDFNTLERLSKVAREEYGLSGAVQHGASTLPGDAFDKFPQTGTAEVHLATEFQNMIYENEQFPKDLREEIYDYLKKNCADERKEGQTDEQFIYKTRKKAFGPFKEKIWNLPGNIRENISATLEDKFVFLFEKLNVGNTKKIIDETIKPVEIMQSPPLPID
;
A
#
# COMPACT_ATOMS: atom_id res chain seq x y z
N MET A 1 9.51 -24.35 -17.13
CA MET A 1 10.17 -23.38 -18.05
C MET A 1 9.73 -23.50 -19.51
N SER A 2 9.69 -24.69 -20.12
CA SER A 2 9.39 -24.86 -21.56
C SER A 2 8.08 -24.21 -22.03
N GLU A 3 6.97 -24.39 -21.30
CA GLU A 3 5.67 -23.78 -21.64
C GLU A 3 5.74 -22.25 -21.72
N ILE A 4 6.38 -21.63 -20.71
CA ILE A 4 6.50 -20.18 -20.64
C ILE A 4 7.46 -19.65 -21.71
N ARG A 5 8.59 -20.35 -21.97
CA ARG A 5 9.52 -20.00 -23.06
C ARG A 5 8.83 -20.00 -24.42
N GLU A 6 8.01 -21.01 -24.70
CA GLU A 6 7.27 -21.05 -25.96
C GLU A 6 6.22 -19.92 -26.02
N TYR A 7 5.54 -19.64 -24.91
CA TYR A 7 4.53 -18.59 -24.87
C TYR A 7 5.09 -17.18 -25.15
N ILE A 8 6.28 -16.89 -24.60
CA ILE A 8 6.97 -15.59 -24.71
C ILE A 8 7.88 -15.50 -25.94
N LYS A 9 7.97 -16.56 -26.74
CA LYS A 9 8.80 -16.59 -27.94
C LYS A 9 8.43 -15.47 -28.90
N GLY A 10 9.46 -14.77 -29.40
CA GLY A 10 9.29 -13.64 -30.31
C GLY A 10 8.83 -12.33 -29.66
N VAL A 11 8.57 -12.30 -28.34
CA VAL A 11 8.27 -11.06 -27.61
C VAL A 11 9.33 -10.66 -26.61
N LEU A 12 9.94 -11.63 -25.92
CA LEU A 12 11.03 -11.37 -24.98
C LEU A 12 12.02 -12.53 -24.94
N GLU A 13 13.25 -12.19 -24.65
CA GLU A 13 14.37 -13.12 -24.49
C GLU A 13 14.86 -13.07 -23.04
N ILE A 14 15.15 -14.25 -22.49
CA ILE A 14 15.75 -14.39 -21.16
C ILE A 14 17.19 -14.88 -21.37
N HIS A 15 18.16 -14.05 -21.02
CA HIS A 15 19.57 -14.37 -21.13
C HIS A 15 20.11 -15.02 -19.86
N LEU A 16 21.30 -15.64 -19.97
CA LEU A 16 22.06 -16.13 -18.83
C LEU A 16 22.24 -15.02 -17.77
N GLY A 17 22.06 -15.38 -16.50
CA GLY A 17 22.09 -14.41 -15.39
C GLY A 17 20.76 -13.70 -15.12
N GLY A 18 19.68 -14.00 -15.86
CA GLY A 18 18.34 -13.48 -15.58
C GLY A 18 18.01 -12.15 -16.25
N LYS A 19 18.87 -11.65 -17.14
CA LYS A 19 18.59 -10.42 -17.90
C LYS A 19 17.46 -10.67 -18.91
N ILE A 20 16.44 -9.82 -18.88
CA ILE A 20 15.35 -9.82 -19.87
C ILE A 20 15.61 -8.75 -20.94
N ASN A 21 15.41 -9.12 -22.20
CA ASN A 21 15.35 -8.21 -23.34
C ASN A 21 13.97 -8.29 -23.99
N ILE A 22 13.32 -7.15 -24.20
CA ILE A 22 11.99 -7.10 -24.85
C ILE A 22 12.20 -6.89 -26.36
N VAL A 23 11.88 -7.92 -27.14
CA VAL A 23 12.08 -7.94 -28.60
C VAL A 23 10.91 -7.28 -29.33
N ASN A 24 9.69 -7.45 -28.83
CA ASN A 24 8.49 -6.82 -29.38
C ASN A 24 7.60 -6.30 -28.25
N GLU A 25 7.82 -5.05 -27.89
CA GLU A 25 7.14 -4.37 -26.79
C GLU A 25 5.61 -4.31 -27.00
N THR A 26 5.16 -3.95 -28.20
CA THR A 26 3.72 -3.85 -28.50
C THR A 26 3.03 -5.20 -28.37
N LEU A 27 3.61 -6.26 -28.95
CA LEU A 27 3.05 -7.60 -28.88
C LEU A 27 3.07 -8.16 -27.45
N TYR A 28 4.16 -7.89 -26.71
CA TYR A 28 4.27 -8.25 -25.30
C TYR A 28 3.14 -7.63 -24.47
N ARG A 29 2.99 -6.30 -24.54
CA ARG A 29 1.99 -5.55 -23.79
C ARG A 29 0.57 -5.97 -24.16
N ASN A 30 0.28 -6.15 -25.45
CA ASN A 30 -1.10 -6.34 -25.93
C ASN A 30 -1.59 -7.79 -25.91
N GLU A 31 -0.74 -8.76 -26.25
CA GLU A 31 -1.18 -10.15 -26.48
C GLU A 31 -0.60 -11.15 -25.47
N LYS A 32 0.51 -10.81 -24.81
CA LYS A 32 1.23 -11.76 -23.95
C LYS A 32 1.06 -11.51 -22.46
N LEU A 33 0.93 -10.25 -22.06
CA LEU A 33 0.94 -9.87 -20.66
C LEU A 33 -0.20 -10.52 -19.86
N ASP A 34 -1.44 -10.54 -20.37
CA ASP A 34 -2.59 -10.98 -19.57
C ASP A 34 -2.52 -12.46 -19.14
N ARG A 35 -1.97 -13.34 -19.98
CA ARG A 35 -1.76 -14.75 -19.57
C ARG A 35 -0.66 -14.85 -18.51
N LEU A 36 0.40 -14.05 -18.60
CA LEU A 36 1.44 -14.02 -17.57
C LEU A 36 0.86 -13.55 -16.24
N VAL A 37 0.02 -12.50 -16.25
CA VAL A 37 -0.68 -12.03 -15.05
C VAL A 37 -1.61 -13.11 -14.50
N ARG A 38 -2.42 -13.76 -15.36
CA ARG A 38 -3.28 -14.87 -14.94
C ARG A 38 -2.45 -16.00 -14.31
N ASN A 39 -1.31 -16.34 -14.90
CA ASN A 39 -0.42 -17.35 -14.34
C ASN A 39 0.17 -16.92 -12.99
N ALA A 40 0.59 -15.66 -12.86
CA ALA A 40 1.15 -15.10 -11.63
C ALA A 40 0.18 -15.13 -10.45
N VAL A 41 -1.13 -15.09 -10.70
CA VAL A 41 -2.17 -15.05 -9.66
C VAL A 41 -2.82 -16.42 -9.45
N PHE A 42 -3.23 -17.11 -10.51
CA PHE A 42 -4.14 -18.26 -10.41
C PHE A 42 -3.54 -19.60 -10.84
N ASN A 43 -2.28 -19.67 -11.29
CA ASN A 43 -1.75 -20.98 -11.72
C ASN A 43 -1.61 -21.94 -10.54
N GLU A 44 -2.08 -23.18 -10.71
CA GLU A 44 -1.97 -24.22 -9.66
C GLU A 44 -0.52 -24.62 -9.36
N LYS A 45 0.38 -24.48 -10.35
CA LYS A 45 1.80 -24.81 -10.18
C LYS A 45 2.55 -23.60 -9.62
N SER A 46 3.11 -23.74 -8.42
CA SER A 46 3.96 -22.72 -7.76
C SER A 46 5.07 -22.22 -8.68
N ASP A 47 5.77 -23.14 -9.33
CA ASP A 47 6.88 -22.82 -10.24
C ASP A 47 6.45 -21.92 -11.40
N LEU A 48 5.22 -22.08 -11.92
CA LEU A 48 4.68 -21.24 -12.98
C LEU A 48 4.20 -19.88 -12.45
N LYS A 49 3.65 -19.82 -11.24
CA LYS A 49 3.36 -18.56 -10.54
C LYS A 49 4.63 -17.73 -10.38
N ASP A 50 5.67 -18.33 -9.79
CA ASP A 50 6.87 -17.63 -9.38
C ASP A 50 7.69 -17.14 -10.58
N ILE A 51 7.86 -17.98 -11.61
CA ILE A 51 8.55 -17.52 -12.83
C ILE A 51 7.72 -16.46 -13.58
N SER A 52 6.38 -16.55 -13.60
CA SER A 52 5.55 -15.53 -14.25
C SER A 52 5.66 -14.19 -13.52
N ARG A 53 5.66 -14.20 -12.19
CA ARG A 53 5.90 -13.01 -11.34
C ARG A 53 7.28 -12.42 -11.61
N TRP A 54 8.32 -13.27 -11.65
CA TRP A 54 9.69 -12.84 -11.95
C TRP A 54 9.81 -12.23 -13.35
N ILE A 55 9.26 -12.89 -14.39
CA ILE A 55 9.27 -12.38 -15.78
C ILE A 55 8.62 -11.01 -15.85
N ILE A 56 7.44 -10.84 -15.23
CA ILE A 56 6.72 -9.56 -15.26
C ILE A 56 7.55 -8.45 -14.61
N ARG A 57 8.10 -8.68 -13.41
CA ARG A 57 8.89 -7.67 -12.70
C ARG A 57 10.15 -7.28 -13.46
N GLN A 58 10.92 -8.27 -13.94
CA GLN A 58 12.13 -8.03 -14.71
C GLN A 58 11.84 -7.41 -16.10
N SER A 59 10.71 -7.75 -16.72
CA SER A 59 10.25 -7.09 -17.95
C SER A 59 9.89 -5.62 -17.70
N GLY A 60 9.30 -5.32 -16.54
CA GLY A 60 9.05 -3.95 -16.10
C GLY A 60 10.35 -3.15 -16.03
N CYS A 61 11.37 -3.70 -15.35
CA CYS A 61 12.68 -3.06 -15.27
C CYS A 61 13.29 -2.83 -16.67
N ALA A 62 13.26 -3.83 -17.55
CA ALA A 62 13.75 -3.73 -18.93
C ALA A 62 13.01 -2.66 -19.77
N LEU A 63 11.79 -2.30 -19.37
CA LEU A 63 10.97 -1.27 -20.01
C LEU A 63 11.07 0.10 -19.33
N GLY A 64 11.94 0.24 -18.31
CA GLY A 64 12.15 1.47 -17.56
C GLY A 64 11.13 1.71 -16.43
N ILE A 65 10.42 0.68 -15.98
CA ILE A 65 9.55 0.69 -14.81
C ILE A 65 10.37 0.14 -13.64
N ILE A 66 11.00 1.04 -12.89
CA ILE A 66 12.00 0.65 -11.89
C ILE A 66 11.38 0.78 -10.50
N PRO A 67 11.29 -0.30 -9.71
CA PRO A 67 10.81 -0.18 -8.36
C PRO A 67 11.77 0.68 -7.53
N ALA A 68 11.21 1.59 -6.73
CA ALA A 68 11.97 2.63 -6.06
C ALA A 68 11.42 2.93 -4.67
N SER A 69 12.29 3.51 -3.84
CA SER A 69 11.86 4.13 -2.60
C SER A 69 11.53 5.60 -2.81
N ILE A 70 10.46 6.08 -2.16
CA ILE A 70 10.06 7.50 -2.16
C ILE A 70 10.92 8.36 -1.20
N GLN A 71 11.86 7.74 -0.48
CA GLN A 71 12.70 8.38 0.55
C GLN A 71 13.26 9.75 0.13
N GLY A 72 13.78 9.87 -1.09
CA GLY A 72 14.38 11.12 -1.57
C GLY A 72 13.39 12.29 -1.63
N LEU A 73 12.12 12.04 -1.97
CA LEU A 73 11.07 13.05 -1.91
C LEU A 73 10.80 13.47 -0.46
N TYR A 74 10.63 12.50 0.43
CA TYR A 74 10.29 12.77 1.83
C TYR A 74 11.38 13.51 2.60
N GLU A 75 12.65 13.26 2.29
CA GLU A 75 13.75 14.06 2.83
C GLU A 75 13.70 15.53 2.38
N ARG A 76 13.29 15.79 1.14
CA ARG A 76 13.18 17.14 0.59
C ARG A 76 11.95 17.86 1.14
N MET A 77 10.85 17.14 1.34
CA MET A 77 9.68 17.65 2.07
C MET A 77 10.02 18.00 3.52
N GLY A 78 10.80 17.17 4.21
CA GLY A 78 11.23 17.43 5.59
C GLY A 78 12.15 18.65 5.74
N LYS A 79 12.87 19.01 4.66
CA LYS A 79 13.64 20.27 4.57
C LYS A 79 12.80 21.48 4.13
N GLY A 80 11.53 21.29 3.83
CA GLY A 80 10.64 22.33 3.30
C GLY A 80 10.93 22.72 1.85
N GLU A 81 11.72 21.93 1.10
CA GLU A 81 12.06 22.22 -0.30
C GLU A 81 10.88 21.97 -1.25
N TYR A 82 10.03 21.00 -0.92
CA TYR A 82 8.76 20.75 -1.59
C TYR A 82 7.63 20.72 -0.57
N THR A 83 6.58 21.49 -0.80
CA THR A 83 5.42 21.61 0.08
C THR A 83 4.14 21.78 -0.76
N GLY A 84 2.99 21.77 -0.09
CA GLY A 84 1.71 22.11 -0.71
C GLY A 84 1.04 20.98 -1.49
N PHE A 85 1.48 19.73 -1.33
CA PHE A 85 0.78 18.54 -1.82
C PHE A 85 0.91 17.39 -0.82
N THR A 86 0.04 16.39 -0.95
CA THR A 86 0.03 15.20 -0.10
C THR A 86 0.05 13.95 -0.97
N VAL A 87 1.00 13.05 -0.74
CA VAL A 87 1.14 11.82 -1.52
C VAL A 87 -0.02 10.86 -1.21
N PRO A 88 -0.81 10.41 -2.20
CA PRO A 88 -1.77 9.33 -1.99
C PRO A 88 -1.06 7.97 -1.95
N ALA A 89 -1.26 7.23 -0.87
CA ALA A 89 -1.00 5.80 -0.78
C ALA A 89 -2.32 5.04 -0.93
N ILE A 90 -2.39 4.14 -1.91
CA ILE A 90 -3.64 3.55 -2.37
C ILE A 90 -3.61 2.04 -2.13
N ASN A 91 -4.36 1.56 -1.14
CA ASN A 91 -4.51 0.15 -0.87
C ASN A 91 -5.43 -0.50 -1.92
N ILE A 92 -4.95 -1.56 -2.57
CA ILE A 92 -5.72 -2.28 -3.61
C ILE A 92 -6.12 -3.68 -3.12
N ARG A 93 -7.41 -3.84 -2.83
CA ARG A 93 -7.94 -5.08 -2.21
C ARG A 93 -8.49 -6.11 -3.19
N GLY A 94 -8.90 -5.68 -4.37
CA GLY A 94 -9.50 -6.54 -5.39
C GLY A 94 -9.40 -5.90 -6.77
N LEU A 95 -9.62 -6.70 -7.81
CA LEU A 95 -9.40 -6.30 -9.21
C LEU A 95 -8.02 -5.64 -9.41
N THR A 96 -6.99 -6.14 -8.75
CA THR A 96 -5.74 -5.39 -8.54
C THR A 96 -5.07 -4.93 -9.82
N TYR A 97 -5.13 -5.74 -10.89
CA TYR A 97 -4.62 -5.34 -12.20
C TYR A 97 -5.41 -4.19 -12.80
N ASP A 98 -6.73 -4.25 -12.77
CA ASP A 98 -7.62 -3.24 -13.33
C ASP A 98 -7.58 -1.93 -12.53
N VAL A 99 -7.58 -2.00 -11.19
CA VAL A 99 -7.46 -0.82 -10.32
C VAL A 99 -6.09 -0.16 -10.47
N ALA A 100 -4.99 -0.93 -10.49
CA ALA A 100 -3.65 -0.36 -10.68
C ALA A 100 -3.53 0.34 -12.05
N ARG A 101 -4.13 -0.23 -13.11
CA ARG A 101 -4.20 0.42 -14.43
C ARG A 101 -4.96 1.74 -14.38
N ALA A 102 -6.10 1.79 -13.69
CA ALA A 102 -6.88 3.02 -13.51
C ALA A 102 -6.07 4.13 -12.80
N ILE A 103 -5.32 3.78 -11.75
CA ILE A 103 -4.41 4.70 -11.05
C ILE A 103 -3.35 5.25 -12.02
N ILE A 104 -2.70 4.38 -12.80
CA ILE A 104 -1.63 4.79 -13.73
C ILE A 104 -2.17 5.69 -14.84
N LYS A 105 -3.35 5.38 -15.40
CA LYS A 105 -3.99 6.24 -16.40
C LYS A 105 -4.30 7.63 -15.82
N ALA A 106 -4.90 7.69 -14.63
CA ALA A 106 -5.16 8.94 -13.94
C ALA A 106 -3.86 9.72 -13.66
N ALA A 107 -2.79 9.03 -13.26
CA ALA A 107 -1.51 9.66 -12.97
C ALA A 107 -0.89 10.27 -14.23
N LYS A 108 -0.87 9.51 -15.34
CA LYS A 108 -0.36 9.98 -16.64
C LYS A 108 -1.18 11.16 -17.18
N LYS A 109 -2.50 11.16 -17.02
CA LYS A 109 -3.39 12.25 -17.46
C LYS A 109 -3.08 13.58 -16.76
N ASN A 110 -2.56 13.53 -15.54
CA ASN A 110 -2.33 14.69 -14.68
C ASN A 110 -0.83 14.94 -14.36
N ASP A 111 0.08 14.27 -15.08
CA ASP A 111 1.53 14.34 -14.87
C ASP A 111 1.96 14.11 -13.39
N VAL A 112 1.28 13.17 -12.73
CA VAL A 112 1.52 12.81 -11.33
C VAL A 112 2.64 11.77 -11.27
N GLY A 113 3.68 12.06 -10.50
CA GLY A 113 4.73 11.10 -10.15
C GLY A 113 4.68 10.65 -8.69
N ALA A 114 4.17 11.51 -7.80
CA ALA A 114 4.13 11.24 -6.36
C ALA A 114 2.83 10.53 -5.99
N PHE A 115 2.82 9.20 -6.11
CA PHE A 115 1.72 8.31 -5.68
C PHE A 115 2.28 6.93 -5.35
N ILE A 116 1.61 6.19 -4.46
CA ILE A 116 2.10 4.92 -3.94
C ILE A 116 1.03 3.83 -4.11
N PHE A 117 1.45 2.67 -4.61
CA PHE A 117 0.65 1.44 -4.55
C PHE A 117 0.88 0.75 -3.22
N GLU A 118 -0.19 0.39 -2.53
CA GLU A 118 -0.09 -0.07 -1.15
C GLU A 118 -0.91 -1.34 -0.89
N ILE A 119 -0.47 -2.13 0.10
CA ILE A 119 -1.29 -3.18 0.72
C ILE A 119 -0.85 -3.41 2.16
N ALA A 120 -1.81 -3.54 3.09
CA ALA A 120 -1.48 -3.72 4.50
C ALA A 120 -1.26 -5.17 4.93
N LYS A 121 -0.54 -5.40 6.04
CA LYS A 121 -0.34 -6.76 6.61
C LYS A 121 -1.64 -7.56 6.71
N SER A 122 -2.71 -6.92 7.18
CA SER A 122 -4.02 -7.56 7.30
C SER A 122 -4.64 -7.88 5.94
N GLU A 123 -4.47 -6.98 4.97
CA GLU A 123 -5.04 -7.07 3.63
C GLU A 123 -4.34 -8.14 2.80
N ILE A 124 -3.03 -8.28 2.92
CA ILE A 124 -2.26 -9.41 2.38
C ILE A 124 -2.93 -10.74 2.77
N GLY A 125 -3.35 -10.86 4.03
CA GLY A 125 -4.01 -12.05 4.56
C GLY A 125 -5.41 -12.27 3.95
N TYR A 126 -6.33 -11.33 4.15
CA TYR A 126 -7.74 -11.56 3.77
C TYR A 126 -8.02 -11.43 2.26
N THR A 127 -7.14 -10.79 1.50
CA THR A 127 -7.21 -10.76 0.03
C THR A 127 -6.38 -11.87 -0.62
N GLU A 128 -5.60 -12.61 0.17
CA GLU A 128 -4.66 -13.63 -0.30
C GLU A 128 -3.64 -13.08 -1.31
N GLN A 129 -3.26 -11.81 -1.20
CA GLN A 129 -2.32 -11.14 -2.10
C GLN A 129 -0.96 -11.00 -1.40
N ARG A 130 -0.10 -12.01 -1.53
CA ARG A 130 1.29 -11.93 -1.01
C ARG A 130 2.11 -10.89 -1.78
N PRO A 131 3.14 -10.27 -1.16
CA PRO A 131 3.99 -9.26 -1.79
C PRO A 131 4.42 -9.57 -3.22
N SER A 132 4.95 -10.78 -3.49
CA SER A 132 5.41 -11.15 -4.84
C SER A 132 4.29 -11.17 -5.90
N GLU A 133 3.06 -11.55 -5.51
CA GLU A 133 1.88 -11.45 -6.38
C GLU A 133 1.51 -10.00 -6.63
N TYR A 134 1.36 -9.21 -5.54
CA TYR A 134 0.94 -7.83 -5.60
C TYR A 134 1.89 -7.00 -6.49
N ALA A 135 3.19 -7.11 -6.26
CA ALA A 135 4.19 -6.41 -7.04
C ALA A 135 4.16 -6.82 -8.52
N ALA A 136 4.08 -8.12 -8.82
CA ALA A 136 3.95 -8.57 -10.21
C ALA A 136 2.71 -7.98 -10.88
N VAL A 137 1.57 -7.93 -10.20
CA VAL A 137 0.34 -7.36 -10.77
C VAL A 137 0.46 -5.84 -11.00
N VAL A 138 1.08 -5.10 -10.07
CA VAL A 138 1.32 -3.65 -10.23
C VAL A 138 2.32 -3.38 -11.37
N HIS A 139 3.41 -4.15 -11.46
CA HIS A 139 4.34 -4.08 -12.58
C HIS A 139 3.62 -4.37 -13.91
N ALA A 140 2.76 -5.39 -13.96
CA ALA A 140 1.97 -5.67 -15.15
C ALA A 140 1.05 -4.50 -15.51
N ALA A 141 0.39 -3.85 -14.54
CA ALA A 141 -0.42 -2.68 -14.81
C ALA A 141 0.42 -1.53 -15.43
N ALA A 142 1.60 -1.27 -14.89
CA ALA A 142 2.55 -0.29 -15.44
C ALA A 142 3.02 -0.66 -16.87
N ILE A 143 3.25 -1.95 -17.12
CA ILE A 143 3.56 -2.47 -18.45
C ILE A 143 2.33 -2.36 -19.38
N ARG A 144 1.12 -2.56 -18.92
CA ARG A 144 -0.07 -2.42 -19.78
C ARG A 144 -0.26 -0.96 -20.21
N GLU A 145 -0.03 -0.02 -19.30
CA GLU A 145 -0.36 1.39 -19.48
C GLU A 145 0.83 2.24 -19.96
N TRP A 146 1.90 1.61 -20.47
CA TRP A 146 3.07 2.32 -21.02
C TRP A 146 3.69 3.32 -20.03
N TYR A 147 3.70 2.97 -18.74
CA TYR A 147 4.36 3.76 -17.72
C TYR A 147 5.88 3.61 -17.82
N LYS A 148 6.61 4.68 -17.45
CA LYS A 148 8.08 4.71 -17.34
C LYS A 148 8.46 5.59 -16.16
N GLY A 149 9.44 5.16 -15.38
CA GLY A 149 9.94 5.87 -14.21
C GLY A 149 9.86 5.02 -12.93
N PRO A 150 10.04 5.68 -11.78
CA PRO A 150 9.95 5.05 -10.47
C PRO A 150 8.58 4.42 -10.23
N LEU A 151 8.56 3.22 -9.65
CA LEU A 151 7.36 2.54 -9.19
C LEU A 151 7.44 2.38 -7.66
N PHE A 152 6.55 3.05 -6.93
CA PHE A 152 6.53 3.01 -5.47
C PHE A 152 5.51 1.98 -4.98
N ILE A 153 5.99 0.92 -4.34
CA ILE A 153 5.16 -0.09 -3.69
C ILE A 153 5.42 -0.03 -2.19
N GLN A 154 4.35 -0.01 -1.40
CA GLN A 154 4.38 0.16 0.05
C GLN A 154 3.71 -0.99 0.80
N GLY A 155 4.37 -1.41 1.88
CA GLY A 155 3.79 -2.29 2.89
C GLY A 155 3.18 -1.43 3.99
N ASP A 156 1.85 -1.39 4.06
CA ASP A 156 1.10 -0.62 5.06
C ASP A 156 0.94 -1.40 6.36
N HIS A 157 0.92 -0.70 7.50
CA HIS A 157 0.71 -1.29 8.81
C HIS A 157 1.36 -2.66 8.95
N PHE A 158 2.69 -2.76 8.82
CA PHE A 158 3.42 -3.99 9.14
C PHE A 158 3.41 -4.16 10.67
N GLN A 159 2.20 -4.50 11.14
CA GLN A 159 1.74 -4.24 12.48
C GLN A 159 2.15 -5.37 13.42
N VAL A 160 2.65 -5.04 14.60
CA VAL A 160 2.81 -6.00 15.69
C VAL A 160 1.50 -6.08 16.46
N ASN A 161 0.86 -7.25 16.50
CA ASN A 161 -0.43 -7.39 17.19
C ASN A 161 -0.25 -7.57 18.70
N ALA A 162 -0.81 -6.67 19.51
CA ALA A 162 -0.68 -6.70 20.97
C ALA A 162 -1.06 -8.03 21.64
N LYS A 163 -2.17 -8.67 21.24
CA LYS A 163 -2.59 -9.95 21.83
C LYS A 163 -1.64 -11.09 21.50
N LYS A 164 -1.12 -11.13 20.26
CA LYS A 164 -0.14 -12.13 19.85
C LYS A 164 1.22 -11.88 20.49
N TYR A 165 1.64 -10.62 20.58
CA TYR A 165 2.88 -10.22 21.23
C TYR A 165 2.87 -10.56 22.72
N ALA A 166 1.77 -10.26 23.44
CA ALA A 166 1.64 -10.61 24.86
C ALA A 166 1.71 -12.13 25.11
N LYS A 167 1.28 -12.95 24.13
CA LYS A 167 1.36 -14.40 24.22
C LYS A 167 2.75 -14.94 23.90
N ASP A 168 3.39 -14.42 22.87
CA ASP A 168 4.70 -14.87 22.38
C ASP A 168 5.40 -13.71 21.63
N PRO A 169 6.20 -12.89 22.34
CA PRO A 169 6.86 -11.72 21.78
C PRO A 169 7.76 -12.03 20.59
N ASP A 170 8.58 -13.08 20.71
CA ASP A 170 9.56 -13.46 19.69
C ASP A 170 8.85 -13.94 18.42
N LYS A 171 7.78 -14.73 18.57
CA LYS A 171 7.01 -15.21 17.42
C LYS A 171 6.31 -14.08 16.67
N GLU A 172 5.66 -13.15 17.36
CA GLU A 172 5.00 -12.03 16.68
C GLU A 172 6.02 -11.09 16.02
N TYR A 173 7.15 -10.80 16.70
CA TYR A 173 8.25 -10.04 16.11
C TYR A 173 8.80 -10.72 14.85
N ASN A 174 9.09 -12.02 14.92
CA ASN A 174 9.60 -12.78 13.77
C ASN A 174 8.58 -12.83 12.63
N THR A 175 7.28 -12.90 12.93
CA THR A 175 6.22 -12.85 11.91
C THR A 175 6.25 -11.55 11.12
N VAL A 176 6.43 -10.41 11.79
CA VAL A 176 6.53 -9.10 11.11
C VAL A 176 7.87 -8.96 10.38
N ARG A 177 8.97 -9.39 11.00
CA ARG A 177 10.31 -9.40 10.39
C ARG A 177 10.34 -10.21 9.08
N ASP A 178 9.77 -11.41 9.09
CA ASP A 178 9.77 -12.29 7.92
C ASP A 178 8.89 -11.71 6.80
N LEU A 179 7.80 -11.02 7.15
CA LEU A 179 7.00 -10.27 6.17
C LEU A 179 7.76 -9.08 5.58
N ILE A 180 8.52 -8.33 6.38
CA ILE A 180 9.41 -7.26 5.88
C ILE A 180 10.38 -7.84 4.86
N LYS A 181 11.02 -8.97 5.18
CA LYS A 181 11.97 -9.62 4.27
C LYS A 181 11.31 -10.00 2.95
N GLU A 182 10.16 -10.66 3.00
CA GLU A 182 9.41 -11.03 1.79
C GLU A 182 8.99 -9.81 0.98
N ALA A 183 8.61 -8.71 1.63
CA ALA A 183 8.25 -7.47 0.96
C ALA A 183 9.46 -6.84 0.25
N LEU A 184 10.63 -6.78 0.90
CA LEU A 184 11.87 -6.27 0.29
C LEU A 184 12.29 -7.11 -0.92
N GLU A 185 12.19 -8.44 -0.86
CA GLU A 185 12.43 -9.35 -1.99
C GLU A 185 11.38 -9.20 -3.12
N ALA A 186 10.22 -8.64 -2.79
CA ALA A 186 9.09 -8.38 -3.68
C ALA A 186 9.04 -6.94 -4.22
N ASP A 187 10.08 -6.13 -4.04
CA ASP A 187 10.16 -4.73 -4.52
C ASP A 187 9.40 -3.68 -3.69
N PHE A 188 9.04 -3.99 -2.44
CA PHE A 188 8.44 -3.05 -1.51
C PHE A 188 9.52 -2.21 -0.84
N TYR A 189 9.85 -1.06 -1.44
CA TYR A 189 10.90 -0.17 -0.92
C TYR A 189 10.36 1.01 -0.10
N ASN A 190 9.12 0.87 0.38
CA ASN A 190 8.46 1.74 1.33
C ASN A 190 7.74 0.85 2.34
N ILE A 191 8.05 0.96 3.63
CA ILE A 191 7.53 0.05 4.66
C ILE A 191 7.09 0.86 5.88
N ASP A 192 5.81 0.78 6.20
CA ASP A 192 5.25 1.46 7.37
C ASP A 192 5.14 0.47 8.53
N ILE A 193 5.92 0.73 9.57
CA ILE A 193 5.97 -0.10 10.78
C ILE A 193 4.92 0.43 11.75
N ASP A 194 4.02 -0.45 12.17
CA ASP A 194 3.00 -0.14 13.17
C ASP A 194 3.20 -0.98 14.44
N THR A 195 3.83 -0.36 15.43
CA THR A 195 3.95 -0.92 16.79
C THR A 195 3.05 -0.17 17.79
N SER A 196 2.16 0.68 17.29
CA SER A 196 1.30 1.56 18.11
C SER A 196 0.30 0.78 18.97
N THR A 197 -0.09 -0.44 18.55
CA THR A 197 -0.99 -1.29 19.34
C THR A 197 -0.38 -1.75 20.67
N LEU A 198 0.94 -1.61 20.83
CA LEU A 198 1.66 -1.97 22.06
C LEU A 198 1.71 -0.83 23.08
N VAL A 199 1.14 0.34 22.76
CA VAL A 199 1.04 1.45 23.71
C VAL A 199 0.15 1.04 24.88
N ASP A 200 0.67 1.16 26.09
CA ASP A 200 -0.02 0.77 27.33
C ASP A 200 -0.31 1.97 28.22
N LEU A 201 -1.51 2.53 28.11
CA LEU A 201 -1.96 3.71 28.87
C LEU A 201 -2.06 3.48 30.40
N SER A 202 -1.89 2.25 30.89
CA SER A 202 -1.85 1.97 32.34
C SER A 202 -0.51 2.33 32.98
N LYS A 203 0.52 2.62 32.17
CA LYS A 203 1.86 2.99 32.63
C LYS A 203 1.92 4.43 33.18
N PRO A 204 2.84 4.70 34.13
CA PRO A 204 2.81 5.93 34.94
C PRO A 204 3.11 7.21 34.15
N ASP A 205 3.83 7.13 33.05
CA ASP A 205 4.21 8.27 32.22
C ASP A 205 4.25 7.90 30.74
N ILE A 206 4.26 8.91 29.85
CA ILE A 206 4.16 8.73 28.39
C ILE A 206 5.36 7.96 27.83
N VAL A 207 6.55 8.05 28.46
CA VAL A 207 7.73 7.29 28.02
C VAL A 207 7.50 5.80 28.25
N GLU A 208 7.03 5.41 29.43
CA GLU A 208 6.68 4.01 29.72
C GLU A 208 5.47 3.53 28.89
N GLN A 209 4.49 4.39 28.62
CA GLN A 209 3.36 4.05 27.75
C GLN A 209 3.82 3.75 26.31
N GLN A 210 4.77 4.52 25.79
CA GLN A 210 5.29 4.39 24.42
C GLN A 210 6.49 3.44 24.28
N ARG A 211 7.03 2.90 25.39
CA ARG A 211 8.30 2.16 25.41
C ARG A 211 8.39 1.07 24.36
N LEU A 212 7.41 0.16 24.34
CA LEU A 212 7.39 -0.92 23.36
C LEU A 212 7.19 -0.43 21.93
N ASN A 213 6.46 0.68 21.74
CA ASN A 213 6.24 1.26 20.42
C ASN A 213 7.57 1.73 19.81
N PHE A 214 8.33 2.61 20.48
CA PHE A 214 9.57 3.12 19.90
C PHE A 214 10.70 2.07 19.88
N GLU A 215 10.81 1.17 20.87
CA GLU A 215 11.88 0.16 20.91
C GLU A 215 11.74 -0.88 19.80
N LEU A 216 10.51 -1.38 19.57
CA LEU A 216 10.29 -2.37 18.52
C LEU A 216 10.28 -1.75 17.13
N ALA A 217 9.76 -0.53 16.95
CA ALA A 217 9.91 0.20 15.70
C ALA A 217 11.39 0.41 15.34
N ALA A 218 12.23 0.77 16.32
CA ALA A 218 13.68 0.91 16.13
C ALA A 218 14.36 -0.42 15.75
N LYS A 219 13.94 -1.53 16.39
CA LYS A 219 14.45 -2.87 16.10
C LYS A 219 14.07 -3.34 14.69
N LEU A 220 12.82 -3.12 14.26
CA LEU A 220 12.35 -3.45 12.91
C LEU A 220 12.98 -2.53 11.86
N THR A 221 13.16 -1.24 12.15
CA THR A 221 13.90 -0.32 11.26
C THR A 221 15.34 -0.78 11.08
N SER A 222 16.02 -1.16 12.17
CA SER A 222 17.37 -1.72 12.10
C SER A 222 17.44 -2.95 11.20
N TYR A 223 16.45 -3.84 11.27
CA TYR A 223 16.35 -5.00 10.40
C TYR A 223 16.16 -4.60 8.92
N ILE A 224 15.30 -3.61 8.62
CA ILE A 224 15.15 -3.07 7.26
C ILE A 224 16.49 -2.54 6.75
N ARG A 225 17.23 -1.76 7.55
CA ARG A 225 18.53 -1.20 7.15
C ARG A 225 19.57 -2.29 6.86
N GLU A 226 19.51 -3.42 7.54
CA GLU A 226 20.41 -4.57 7.35
C GLU A 226 20.03 -5.42 6.13
N ASN A 227 18.79 -5.37 5.67
CA ASN A 227 18.27 -6.23 4.59
C ASN A 227 17.80 -5.45 3.34
N GLN A 228 17.84 -4.12 3.35
CA GLN A 228 17.50 -3.33 2.18
C GLN A 228 18.49 -3.61 1.03
N PRO A 229 18.05 -3.58 -0.23
CA PRO A 229 18.94 -3.76 -1.35
C PRO A 229 20.04 -2.69 -1.43
N ASN A 230 21.21 -3.10 -1.92
CA ASN A 230 22.33 -2.18 -2.16
C ASN A 230 21.89 -1.03 -3.10
N GLY A 231 22.20 0.20 -2.72
CA GLY A 231 21.85 1.40 -3.49
C GLY A 231 20.43 1.92 -3.29
N ILE A 232 19.56 1.18 -2.58
CA ILE A 232 18.20 1.64 -2.26
C ILE A 232 18.09 1.94 -0.76
N MET A 233 17.81 3.20 -0.42
CA MET A 233 17.41 3.58 0.93
C MET A 233 15.90 3.41 1.06
N VAL A 234 15.47 2.35 1.74
CA VAL A 234 14.04 2.06 1.95
C VAL A 234 13.41 3.14 2.83
N SER A 235 12.28 3.68 2.39
CA SER A 235 11.48 4.63 3.16
C SER A 235 10.77 3.87 4.27
N VAL A 236 10.87 4.39 5.50
CA VAL A 236 10.26 3.75 6.67
C VAL A 236 9.28 4.73 7.31
N GLY A 237 8.02 4.34 7.44
CA GLY A 237 7.04 5.05 8.27
C GLY A 237 7.01 4.47 9.69
N GLY A 238 6.74 5.33 10.68
CA GLY A 238 6.39 4.94 12.04
C GLY A 238 4.96 5.36 12.38
N GLU A 239 4.42 4.93 13.52
CA GLU A 239 3.04 5.27 13.93
C GLU A 239 2.95 5.59 15.42
N ILE A 240 2.19 6.64 15.76
CA ILE A 240 1.75 6.94 17.13
C ILE A 240 0.23 7.00 17.19
N GLY A 241 -0.32 6.49 18.29
CA GLY A 241 -1.76 6.50 18.55
C GLY A 241 -2.52 5.47 17.70
N GLU A 242 -3.12 4.48 18.35
CA GLU A 242 -3.92 3.47 17.65
C GLU A 242 -5.15 4.10 16.95
N VAL A 243 -5.40 3.66 15.72
CA VAL A 243 -6.58 4.10 14.97
C VAL A 243 -7.89 3.70 15.69
N GLY A 244 -8.78 4.66 15.97
CA GLY A 244 -9.97 4.54 16.84
C GLY A 244 -9.80 5.03 18.29
N GLY A 245 -8.60 5.45 18.70
CA GLY A 245 -8.29 5.99 20.03
C GLY A 245 -8.51 7.50 20.19
N LYS A 246 -7.74 8.10 21.11
CA LYS A 246 -7.68 9.57 21.29
C LYS A 246 -6.76 10.18 20.24
N ASN A 247 -6.96 11.46 19.94
CA ASN A 247 -6.07 12.20 19.05
C ASN A 247 -4.64 12.19 19.61
N SER A 248 -3.67 11.94 18.73
CA SER A 248 -2.26 12.00 19.07
C SER A 248 -1.89 13.40 19.55
N THR A 249 -0.92 13.46 20.44
CA THR A 249 -0.42 14.69 21.03
C THR A 249 1.00 14.98 20.61
N GLU A 250 1.36 16.25 20.74
CA GLU A 250 2.70 16.75 20.53
C GLU A 250 3.73 16.13 21.48
N GLU A 251 3.32 15.82 22.71
CA GLU A 251 4.14 15.16 23.71
C GLU A 251 4.42 13.70 23.35
N GLU A 252 3.40 12.94 22.92
CA GLU A 252 3.56 11.56 22.45
C GLU A 252 4.50 11.48 21.24
N LEU A 253 4.36 12.40 20.27
CA LEU A 253 5.24 12.46 19.12
C LEU A 253 6.71 12.66 19.53
N ARG A 254 6.97 13.63 20.42
CA ARG A 254 8.34 13.92 20.85
C ARG A 254 8.93 12.77 21.67
N VAL A 255 8.15 12.22 22.60
CA VAL A 255 8.57 11.06 23.40
C VAL A 255 8.89 9.87 22.49
N TYR A 256 8.04 9.58 21.51
CA TYR A 256 8.30 8.53 20.54
C TYR A 256 9.59 8.80 19.78
N MET A 257 9.73 9.97 19.16
CA MET A 257 10.86 10.30 18.29
C MET A 257 12.19 10.37 19.04
N ASP A 258 12.24 11.03 20.19
CA ASP A 258 13.47 11.19 20.98
C ASP A 258 14.03 9.84 21.43
N ASN A 259 13.16 8.90 21.81
CA ASN A 259 13.59 7.58 22.26
C ASN A 259 13.81 6.61 21.08
N TYR A 260 13.02 6.72 20.02
CA TYR A 260 13.24 6.00 18.76
C TYR A 260 14.62 6.32 18.17
N LEU A 261 14.98 7.60 18.07
CA LEU A 261 16.27 8.05 17.56
C LEU A 261 17.43 7.54 18.41
N LYS A 262 17.30 7.55 19.74
CA LYS A 262 18.30 6.93 20.64
C LYS A 262 18.42 5.42 20.40
N ALA A 263 17.31 4.73 20.17
CA ALA A 263 17.29 3.28 19.99
C ALA A 263 17.89 2.83 18.64
N ILE A 264 17.68 3.58 17.55
CA ILE A 264 18.28 3.27 16.23
C ILE A 264 19.74 3.73 16.09
N LYS A 265 20.24 4.55 17.03
CA LYS A 265 21.60 5.11 17.04
C LYS A 265 21.86 6.00 15.81
N ASP A 266 22.88 5.67 15.03
CA ASP A 266 23.35 6.41 13.85
C ASP A 266 22.71 5.93 12.53
N LYS A 267 21.87 4.89 12.58
CA LYS A 267 21.15 4.40 11.40
C LYS A 267 20.10 5.42 10.96
N LYS A 268 19.83 5.48 9.65
CA LYS A 268 18.77 6.32 9.10
C LYS A 268 17.40 5.93 9.68
N GLY A 269 16.70 6.87 10.31
CA GLY A 269 15.39 6.68 10.93
C GLY A 269 14.21 6.65 9.95
N ILE A 270 13.01 6.88 10.49
CA ILE A 270 11.78 7.01 9.71
C ILE A 270 11.79 8.30 8.88
N SER A 271 11.02 8.35 7.80
CA SER A 271 10.87 9.51 6.92
C SER A 271 9.53 10.22 7.11
N LYS A 272 8.54 9.54 7.69
CA LYS A 272 7.17 10.01 7.92
C LYS A 272 6.60 9.34 9.16
N ILE A 273 5.56 9.92 9.75
CA ILE A 273 4.91 9.34 10.94
C ILE A 273 3.38 9.43 10.86
N SER A 274 2.71 8.29 11.03
CA SER A 274 1.26 8.19 11.13
C SER A 274 0.78 8.61 12.50
N ILE A 275 -0.34 9.32 12.52
CA ILE A 275 -0.95 9.89 13.72
C ILE A 275 -2.44 9.60 13.77
N GLN A 276 -3.04 9.67 14.95
CA GLN A 276 -4.47 9.63 15.14
C GLN A 276 -5.07 11.06 15.21
N THR A 277 -6.09 11.32 14.40
CA THR A 277 -6.82 12.60 14.28
C THR A 277 -8.34 12.46 14.48
N GLY A 278 -8.78 11.37 15.13
CA GLY A 278 -10.17 11.06 15.45
C GLY A 278 -10.86 10.19 14.39
N THR A 279 -10.10 9.61 13.47
CA THR A 279 -10.61 8.77 12.38
C THR A 279 -10.58 7.28 12.73
N THR A 280 -11.42 6.50 12.04
CA THR A 280 -11.41 5.04 12.06
C THR A 280 -11.30 4.48 10.65
N HIS A 281 -10.58 3.35 10.49
CA HIS A 281 -10.49 2.70 9.17
C HIS A 281 -11.87 2.27 8.66
N GLY A 282 -12.21 2.75 7.47
CA GLY A 282 -13.50 2.45 6.82
C GLY A 282 -14.69 3.23 7.40
N GLY A 283 -14.47 4.18 8.30
CA GLY A 283 -15.53 4.99 8.90
C GLY A 283 -16.46 4.21 9.82
N VAL A 284 -17.57 4.84 10.22
CA VAL A 284 -18.56 4.26 11.13
C VAL A 284 -19.85 4.01 10.37
N PRO A 285 -20.18 2.76 10.00
CA PRO A 285 -21.41 2.48 9.27
C PRO A 285 -22.65 2.67 10.17
N LEU A 286 -23.66 3.34 9.64
CA LEU A 286 -24.97 3.56 10.24
C LEU A 286 -25.91 2.37 9.94
N PRO A 287 -27.03 2.22 10.68
CA PRO A 287 -27.96 1.10 10.48
C PRO A 287 -28.49 0.95 9.05
N ASP A 288 -28.55 2.04 8.29
CA ASP A 288 -28.99 2.09 6.89
C ASP A 288 -27.88 1.75 5.87
N GLY A 289 -26.68 1.40 6.34
CA GLY A 289 -25.51 1.10 5.50
C GLY A 289 -24.71 2.31 5.04
N SER A 290 -25.19 3.54 5.30
CA SER A 290 -24.41 4.75 5.05
C SER A 290 -23.26 4.90 6.06
N VAL A 291 -22.31 5.80 5.80
CA VAL A 291 -21.18 6.05 6.71
C VAL A 291 -21.37 7.37 7.45
N ALA A 292 -21.23 7.35 8.77
CA ALA A 292 -21.31 8.54 9.59
C ALA A 292 -20.23 9.55 9.19
N LYS A 293 -20.62 10.83 9.16
CA LYS A 293 -19.68 11.93 8.94
C LYS A 293 -18.80 12.09 10.18
N VAL A 294 -17.58 11.57 10.11
CA VAL A 294 -16.55 11.78 11.14
C VAL A 294 -15.83 13.10 10.87
N LYS A 295 -15.66 13.90 11.92
CA LYS A 295 -14.90 15.15 11.83
C LYS A 295 -13.44 14.86 12.12
N LEU A 296 -12.62 14.83 11.07
CA LEU A 296 -11.16 14.76 11.18
C LEU A 296 -10.64 16.05 11.82
N ASP A 297 -9.74 15.89 12.80
CA ASP A 297 -9.08 17.02 13.48
C ASP A 297 -7.87 17.52 12.67
N PHE A 298 -8.15 18.36 11.66
CA PHE A 298 -7.12 18.98 10.83
C PHE A 298 -6.14 19.85 11.62
N ASN A 299 -6.54 20.40 12.78
CA ASN A 299 -5.64 21.20 13.61
C ASN A 299 -4.58 20.32 14.27
N THR A 300 -4.96 19.12 14.72
CA THR A 300 -3.98 18.14 15.21
C THR A 300 -3.06 17.69 14.08
N LEU A 301 -3.60 17.44 12.89
CA LEU A 301 -2.81 17.08 11.72
C LEU A 301 -1.78 18.15 11.34
N GLU A 302 -2.17 19.42 11.34
CA GLU A 302 -1.29 20.56 11.04
C GLU A 302 -0.17 20.70 12.09
N ARG A 303 -0.53 20.70 13.38
CA ARG A 303 0.44 20.83 14.47
C ARG A 303 1.46 19.71 14.46
N LEU A 304 1.03 18.46 14.35
CA LEU A 304 1.93 17.32 14.38
C LEU A 304 2.76 17.21 13.09
N SER A 305 2.21 17.58 11.94
CA SER A 305 3.00 17.68 10.71
C SER A 305 4.10 18.73 10.82
N LYS A 306 3.81 19.86 11.46
CA LYS A 306 4.80 20.91 11.74
C LYS A 306 5.91 20.41 12.66
N VAL A 307 5.57 19.79 13.79
CA VAL A 307 6.57 19.22 14.73
C VAL A 307 7.43 18.15 14.05
N ALA A 308 6.81 17.23 13.31
CA ALA A 308 7.51 16.18 12.58
C ALA A 308 8.56 16.75 11.60
N ARG A 309 8.23 17.83 10.88
CA ARG A 309 9.17 18.51 9.97
C ARG A 309 10.23 19.31 10.71
N GLU A 310 9.81 20.26 11.54
CA GLU A 310 10.70 21.29 12.08
C GLU A 310 11.66 20.75 13.14
N GLU A 311 11.24 19.77 13.94
CA GLU A 311 12.08 19.22 15.02
C GLU A 311 12.83 17.95 14.61
N TYR A 312 12.25 17.16 13.71
CA TYR A 312 12.78 15.83 13.37
C TYR A 312 13.14 15.63 11.90
N GLY A 313 12.86 16.61 11.02
CA GLY A 313 13.18 16.52 9.59
C GLY A 313 12.42 15.43 8.83
N LEU A 314 11.30 14.95 9.37
CA LEU A 314 10.37 14.04 8.68
C LEU A 314 9.60 14.83 7.60
N SER A 315 9.01 14.17 6.61
CA SER A 315 8.22 14.85 5.57
C SER A 315 6.96 15.53 6.12
N GLY A 316 6.40 15.01 7.20
CA GLY A 316 5.17 15.45 7.83
C GLY A 316 4.42 14.26 8.44
N ALA A 317 3.20 14.52 8.92
CA ALA A 317 2.35 13.46 9.41
C ALA A 317 1.65 12.72 8.25
N VAL A 318 1.25 11.48 8.52
CA VAL A 318 0.52 10.61 7.61
C VAL A 318 -0.89 10.42 8.15
N GLN A 319 -1.89 10.56 7.29
CA GLN A 319 -3.29 10.37 7.65
C GLN A 319 -3.80 9.00 7.19
N HIS A 320 -4.28 8.19 8.14
CA HIS A 320 -5.00 6.95 7.84
C HIS A 320 -6.52 7.16 7.84
N GLY A 321 -7.27 6.24 7.24
CA GLY A 321 -8.74 6.24 7.36
C GLY A 321 -9.46 7.43 6.71
N ALA A 322 -8.84 8.08 5.72
CA ALA A 322 -9.43 9.25 5.04
C ALA A 322 -10.50 8.89 3.98
N SER A 323 -10.61 7.62 3.58
CA SER A 323 -11.46 7.21 2.45
C SER A 323 -12.94 7.55 2.59
N THR A 324 -13.47 7.69 3.80
CA THR A 324 -14.89 7.99 4.03
C THR A 324 -15.17 9.47 4.28
N LEU A 325 -14.16 10.33 4.09
CA LEU A 325 -14.34 11.77 4.19
C LEU A 325 -15.08 12.29 2.94
N PRO A 326 -15.88 13.36 3.09
CA PRO A 326 -16.37 14.13 1.96
C PRO A 326 -15.23 14.55 1.02
N GLY A 327 -15.48 14.54 -0.29
CA GLY A 327 -14.44 14.85 -1.29
C GLY A 327 -13.85 16.27 -1.17
N ASP A 328 -14.62 17.22 -0.66
CA ASP A 328 -14.20 18.59 -0.37
C ASP A 328 -13.33 18.73 0.89
N ALA A 329 -13.11 17.65 1.65
CA ALA A 329 -12.17 17.65 2.77
C ALA A 329 -10.73 17.33 2.35
N PHE A 330 -10.52 16.77 1.16
CA PHE A 330 -9.21 16.28 0.71
C PHE A 330 -8.22 17.41 0.38
N ASP A 331 -8.70 18.58 0.00
CA ASP A 331 -7.87 19.76 -0.27
C ASP A 331 -7.22 20.36 0.99
N LYS A 332 -7.68 19.95 2.18
CA LYS A 332 -7.09 20.35 3.46
C LYS A 332 -5.82 19.60 3.78
N PHE A 333 -5.61 18.38 3.29
CA PHE A 333 -4.39 17.61 3.59
C PHE A 333 -3.11 18.34 3.14
N PRO A 334 -3.05 18.88 1.91
CA PRO A 334 -1.91 19.71 1.51
C PRO A 334 -1.74 20.97 2.37
N GLN A 335 -2.85 21.60 2.78
CA GLN A 335 -2.84 22.85 3.56
C GLN A 335 -2.28 22.64 4.97
N THR A 336 -2.51 21.48 5.58
CA THR A 336 -1.97 21.14 6.90
C THR A 336 -0.53 20.63 6.83
N GLY A 337 0.05 20.53 5.63
CA GLY A 337 1.37 19.94 5.40
C GLY A 337 1.41 18.44 5.70
N THR A 338 0.28 17.74 5.49
CA THR A 338 0.22 16.27 5.54
C THR A 338 1.10 15.71 4.45
N ALA A 339 2.04 14.83 4.80
CA ALA A 339 2.96 14.26 3.82
C ALA A 339 2.28 13.23 2.92
N GLU A 340 1.47 12.37 3.54
CA GLU A 340 0.86 11.22 2.88
C GLU A 340 -0.53 10.90 3.45
N VAL A 341 -1.41 10.33 2.62
CA VAL A 341 -2.76 9.88 3.03
C VAL A 341 -3.05 8.49 2.48
N HIS A 342 -3.50 7.58 3.37
CA HIS A 342 -3.80 6.19 3.02
C HIS A 342 -5.27 6.02 2.66
N LEU A 343 -5.54 5.41 1.50
CA LEU A 343 -6.85 5.33 0.88
C LEU A 343 -7.16 3.90 0.42
N ALA A 344 -8.28 3.35 0.88
CA ALA A 344 -8.62 1.95 0.63
C ALA A 344 -10.13 1.71 0.43
N THR A 345 -10.91 1.98 1.47
CA THR A 345 -12.27 1.45 1.60
C THR A 345 -13.20 1.96 0.51
N GLU A 346 -13.07 3.22 0.10
CA GLU A 346 -13.91 3.80 -0.94
C GLU A 346 -13.77 3.07 -2.28
N PHE A 347 -12.55 2.69 -2.68
CA PHE A 347 -12.33 2.00 -3.95
C PHE A 347 -12.96 0.61 -3.96
N GLN A 348 -12.86 -0.11 -2.84
CA GLN A 348 -13.58 -1.37 -2.63
C GLN A 348 -15.10 -1.16 -2.74
N ASN A 349 -15.62 -0.11 -2.11
CA ASN A 349 -17.05 0.18 -2.10
C ASN A 349 -17.53 0.42 -3.53
N MET A 350 -16.81 1.25 -4.28
CA MET A 350 -17.07 1.53 -5.69
C MET A 350 -17.09 0.27 -6.56
N ILE A 351 -16.25 -0.74 -6.29
CA ILE A 351 -16.30 -2.03 -7.01
C ILE A 351 -17.62 -2.75 -6.75
N TYR A 352 -18.04 -2.89 -5.49
CA TYR A 352 -19.27 -3.59 -5.11
C TYR A 352 -20.56 -2.84 -5.47
N GLU A 353 -20.48 -1.51 -5.51
CA GLU A 353 -21.61 -0.60 -5.71
C GLU A 353 -21.75 -0.18 -7.17
N ASN A 354 -20.78 -0.50 -8.03
CA ASN A 354 -20.92 -0.31 -9.47
C ASN A 354 -22.17 -1.03 -10.00
N GLU A 355 -22.98 -0.32 -10.79
CA GLU A 355 -24.28 -0.81 -11.27
C GLU A 355 -24.17 -2.06 -12.13
N GLN A 356 -23.03 -2.28 -12.79
CA GLN A 356 -22.76 -3.45 -13.61
C GLN A 356 -22.18 -4.62 -12.82
N PHE A 357 -21.85 -4.45 -11.52
CA PHE A 357 -21.42 -5.56 -10.70
C PHE A 357 -22.57 -6.60 -10.56
N PRO A 358 -22.36 -7.89 -10.90
CA PRO A 358 -23.45 -8.85 -10.93
C PRO A 358 -24.13 -9.03 -9.57
N LYS A 359 -25.46 -8.86 -9.55
CA LYS A 359 -26.27 -8.96 -8.32
C LYS A 359 -26.15 -10.33 -7.67
N ASP A 360 -26.26 -11.40 -8.46
CA ASP A 360 -26.17 -12.79 -7.98
C ASP A 360 -24.80 -13.07 -7.34
N LEU A 361 -23.70 -12.55 -7.91
CA LEU A 361 -22.36 -12.70 -7.33
C LEU A 361 -22.26 -11.91 -6.01
N ARG A 362 -22.86 -10.72 -5.94
CA ARG A 362 -22.87 -9.92 -4.72
C ARG A 362 -23.67 -10.61 -3.59
N GLU A 363 -24.81 -11.19 -3.92
CA GLU A 363 -25.62 -11.99 -2.99
C GLU A 363 -24.84 -13.21 -2.50
N GLU A 364 -24.19 -13.95 -3.40
CA GLU A 364 -23.33 -15.08 -3.05
C GLU A 364 -22.22 -14.67 -2.07
N ILE A 365 -21.56 -13.53 -2.34
CA ILE A 365 -20.54 -12.96 -1.45
C ILE A 365 -21.13 -12.64 -0.07
N TYR A 366 -22.32 -12.04 -0.01
CA TYR A 366 -22.94 -11.66 1.25
C TYR A 366 -23.34 -12.87 2.09
N ASP A 367 -23.86 -13.93 1.46
CA ASP A 367 -24.17 -15.19 2.14
C ASP A 367 -22.90 -15.87 2.66
N TYR A 368 -21.83 -15.85 1.87
CA TYR A 368 -20.52 -16.31 2.33
C TYR A 368 -20.06 -15.55 3.57
N LEU A 369 -20.16 -14.22 3.58
CA LEU A 369 -19.72 -13.38 4.72
C LEU A 369 -20.57 -13.63 5.96
N LYS A 370 -21.90 -13.75 5.83
CA LYS A 370 -22.81 -14.07 6.93
C LYS A 370 -22.45 -15.40 7.60
N LYS A 371 -21.95 -16.36 6.83
CA LYS A 371 -21.53 -17.68 7.33
C LYS A 371 -20.09 -17.66 7.89
N ASN A 372 -19.14 -17.10 7.17
CA ASN A 372 -17.70 -17.26 7.46
C ASN A 372 -17.12 -16.16 8.34
N CYS A 373 -17.84 -15.05 8.55
CA CYS A 373 -17.45 -13.97 9.46
C CYS A 373 -18.48 -13.80 10.59
N ALA A 374 -19.29 -14.83 10.87
CA ALA A 374 -20.38 -14.78 11.84
C ALA A 374 -19.91 -14.39 13.25
N ASP A 375 -18.70 -14.79 13.63
CA ASP A 375 -18.04 -14.49 14.90
C ASP A 375 -17.68 -13.00 15.08
N GLU A 376 -17.63 -12.23 13.98
CA GLU A 376 -17.39 -10.78 14.02
C GLU A 376 -18.67 -9.97 14.21
N ARG A 377 -19.84 -10.61 14.13
CA ARG A 377 -21.12 -9.93 14.31
C ARG A 377 -21.29 -9.49 15.76
N LYS A 378 -21.52 -8.20 15.95
CA LYS A 378 -21.78 -7.62 17.29
C LYS A 378 -23.27 -7.63 17.61
N GLU A 379 -23.59 -7.70 18.90
CA GLU A 379 -24.96 -7.53 19.38
C GLU A 379 -25.55 -6.19 18.89
N GLY A 380 -26.79 -6.21 18.41
CA GLY A 380 -27.47 -5.02 17.88
C GLY A 380 -27.01 -4.53 16.50
N GLN A 381 -26.05 -5.21 15.84
CA GLN A 381 -25.56 -4.81 14.52
C GLN A 381 -26.51 -5.26 13.39
N THR A 382 -26.91 -4.33 12.52
CA THR A 382 -27.72 -4.63 11.32
C THR A 382 -26.93 -5.46 10.30
N ASP A 383 -27.64 -6.10 9.37
CA ASP A 383 -27.01 -6.87 8.29
C ASP A 383 -26.15 -5.94 7.40
N GLU A 384 -26.61 -4.72 7.13
CA GLU A 384 -25.91 -3.71 6.34
C GLU A 384 -24.59 -3.31 7.02
N GLN A 385 -24.63 -3.01 8.33
CA GLN A 385 -23.43 -2.69 9.09
C GLN A 385 -22.46 -3.85 9.17
N PHE A 386 -22.97 -5.08 9.25
CA PHE A 386 -22.16 -6.30 9.27
C PHE A 386 -21.45 -6.48 7.94
N ILE A 387 -22.20 -6.50 6.83
CA ILE A 387 -21.66 -6.66 5.47
C ILE A 387 -20.68 -5.55 5.13
N TYR A 388 -20.98 -4.30 5.45
CA TYR A 388 -20.07 -3.18 5.18
C TYR A 388 -18.69 -3.39 5.80
N LYS A 389 -18.61 -3.91 7.04
CA LYS A 389 -17.34 -4.14 7.74
C LYS A 389 -16.59 -5.38 7.25
N THR A 390 -17.33 -6.44 6.88
CA THR A 390 -16.74 -7.74 6.55
C THR A 390 -16.46 -7.91 5.07
N ARG A 391 -17.11 -7.15 4.17
CA ARG A 391 -16.99 -7.33 2.70
C ARG A 391 -15.57 -7.29 2.14
N LYS A 392 -14.65 -6.58 2.80
CA LYS A 392 -13.21 -6.59 2.46
C LYS A 392 -12.62 -8.02 2.46
N LYS A 393 -13.11 -8.91 3.31
CA LYS A 393 -12.63 -10.29 3.48
C LYS A 393 -13.11 -11.24 2.37
N ALA A 394 -14.04 -10.81 1.52
CA ALA A 394 -14.48 -11.62 0.40
C ALA A 394 -13.54 -11.56 -0.80
N PHE A 395 -12.66 -10.56 -0.88
CA PHE A 395 -11.77 -10.41 -2.04
C PHE A 395 -10.76 -11.54 -2.22
N GLY A 396 -10.36 -12.24 -1.17
CA GLY A 396 -9.54 -13.46 -1.28
C GLY A 396 -10.36 -14.63 -1.82
N PRO A 397 -11.36 -15.13 -1.07
CA PRO A 397 -12.17 -16.29 -1.47
C PRO A 397 -12.90 -16.14 -2.82
N PHE A 398 -13.26 -14.91 -3.21
CA PHE A 398 -13.91 -14.61 -4.49
C PHE A 398 -12.98 -13.98 -5.52
N LYS A 399 -11.65 -13.93 -5.27
CA LYS A 399 -10.68 -13.27 -6.15
C LYS A 399 -10.84 -13.67 -7.60
N GLU A 400 -10.88 -14.97 -7.88
CA GLU A 400 -10.98 -15.48 -9.25
C GLU A 400 -12.34 -15.16 -9.89
N LYS A 401 -13.45 -15.29 -9.15
CA LYS A 401 -14.79 -14.95 -9.68
C LYS A 401 -14.89 -13.47 -10.05
N ILE A 402 -14.37 -12.59 -9.19
CA ILE A 402 -14.34 -11.15 -9.43
C ILE A 402 -13.39 -10.82 -10.60
N TRP A 403 -12.23 -11.48 -10.68
CA TRP A 403 -11.27 -11.30 -11.78
C TRP A 403 -11.83 -11.74 -13.14
N ASN A 404 -12.63 -12.82 -13.15
CA ASN A 404 -13.22 -13.38 -14.35
C ASN A 404 -14.54 -12.69 -14.74
N LEU A 405 -14.89 -11.56 -14.11
CA LEU A 405 -15.99 -10.73 -14.59
C LEU A 405 -15.79 -10.38 -16.08
N PRO A 406 -16.88 -10.33 -16.86
CA PRO A 406 -16.85 -9.91 -18.26
C PRO A 406 -16.04 -8.62 -18.46
N GLY A 407 -15.27 -8.57 -19.56
CA GLY A 407 -14.34 -7.47 -19.82
C GLY A 407 -15.01 -6.10 -19.79
N ASN A 408 -16.20 -5.96 -20.36
CA ASN A 408 -16.99 -4.72 -20.35
C ASN A 408 -17.36 -4.25 -18.93
N ILE A 409 -17.62 -5.18 -18.00
CA ILE A 409 -17.93 -4.86 -16.60
C ILE A 409 -16.67 -4.36 -15.89
N ARG A 410 -15.54 -5.08 -16.07
CA ARG A 410 -14.25 -4.66 -15.48
C ARG A 410 -13.79 -3.31 -16.02
N GLU A 411 -13.98 -3.06 -17.31
CA GLU A 411 -13.69 -1.77 -17.95
C GLU A 411 -14.57 -0.65 -17.40
N ASN A 412 -15.87 -0.89 -17.18
CA ASN A 412 -16.77 0.09 -16.58
C ASN A 412 -16.35 0.44 -15.14
N ILE A 413 -16.09 -0.56 -14.31
CA ILE A 413 -15.58 -0.36 -12.93
C ILE A 413 -14.27 0.43 -12.96
N SER A 414 -13.35 0.07 -13.86
CA SER A 414 -12.05 0.74 -14.01
C SER A 414 -12.20 2.21 -14.39
N ALA A 415 -13.12 2.53 -15.30
CA ALA A 415 -13.38 3.92 -15.71
C ALA A 415 -13.91 4.76 -14.54
N THR A 416 -14.86 4.23 -13.76
CA THR A 416 -15.37 4.93 -12.57
C THR A 416 -14.27 5.17 -11.52
N LEU A 417 -13.38 4.20 -11.34
CA LEU A 417 -12.23 4.35 -10.45
C LEU A 417 -11.19 5.35 -10.98
N GLU A 418 -10.91 5.34 -12.28
CA GLU A 418 -10.01 6.30 -12.93
C GLU A 418 -10.47 7.75 -12.67
N ASP A 419 -11.76 8.04 -12.89
CA ASP A 419 -12.33 9.38 -12.61
C ASP A 419 -12.17 9.78 -11.14
N LYS A 420 -12.35 8.83 -10.21
CA LYS A 420 -12.13 9.07 -8.78
C LYS A 420 -10.66 9.36 -8.48
N PHE A 421 -9.71 8.66 -9.09
CA PHE A 421 -8.29 8.93 -8.90
C PHE A 421 -7.89 10.29 -9.48
N VAL A 422 -8.43 10.69 -10.64
CA VAL A 422 -8.23 12.05 -11.18
C VAL A 422 -8.69 13.10 -10.18
N PHE A 423 -9.91 12.95 -9.64
CA PHE A 423 -10.44 13.85 -8.61
C PHE A 423 -9.55 13.92 -7.37
N LEU A 424 -9.09 12.77 -6.86
CA LEU A 424 -8.24 12.72 -5.67
C LEU A 424 -6.87 13.36 -5.92
N PHE A 425 -6.27 13.15 -7.10
CA PHE A 425 -4.99 13.76 -7.45
C PHE A 425 -5.08 15.29 -7.55
N GLU A 426 -6.19 15.82 -8.06
CA GLU A 426 -6.47 17.24 -8.04
C GLU A 426 -6.60 17.76 -6.60
N LYS A 427 -7.41 17.11 -5.77
CA LYS A 427 -7.63 17.55 -4.37
C LYS A 427 -6.38 17.46 -3.50
N LEU A 428 -5.55 16.44 -3.70
CA LEU A 428 -4.29 16.30 -2.97
C LEU A 428 -3.15 17.15 -3.56
N ASN A 429 -3.44 17.93 -4.60
CA ASN A 429 -2.52 18.82 -5.30
C ASN A 429 -1.25 18.13 -5.81
N VAL A 430 -1.36 16.85 -6.23
CA VAL A 430 -0.21 16.06 -6.71
C VAL A 430 0.00 16.12 -8.23
N GLY A 431 -0.76 16.95 -8.94
CA GLY A 431 -0.56 17.20 -10.37
C GLY A 431 0.82 17.78 -10.67
N ASN A 432 1.42 17.40 -11.80
CA ASN A 432 2.76 17.83 -12.24
C ASN A 432 3.91 17.48 -11.28
N THR A 433 3.69 16.57 -10.33
CA THR A 433 4.74 16.10 -9.41
C THR A 433 5.75 15.17 -10.08
N LYS A 434 5.52 14.75 -11.33
CA LYS A 434 6.48 13.93 -12.08
C LYS A 434 7.87 14.57 -12.13
N LYS A 435 7.94 15.87 -12.41
CA LYS A 435 9.22 16.61 -12.42
C LYS A 435 9.93 16.56 -11.06
N ILE A 436 9.17 16.69 -9.96
CA ILE A 436 9.72 16.60 -8.60
C ILE A 436 10.29 15.19 -8.36
N ILE A 437 9.59 14.15 -8.80
CA ILE A 437 10.09 12.78 -8.69
C ILE A 437 11.36 12.58 -9.51
N ASP A 438 11.42 13.07 -10.74
CA ASP A 438 12.60 12.97 -11.60
C ASP A 438 13.83 13.70 -10.99
N GLU A 439 13.61 14.77 -10.21
CA GLU A 439 14.66 15.50 -9.49
C GLU A 439 15.11 14.84 -8.17
N THR A 440 14.18 14.17 -7.47
CA THR A 440 14.40 13.67 -6.11
C THR A 440 14.74 12.19 -6.04
N ILE A 441 14.32 11.39 -7.03
CA ILE A 441 14.48 9.94 -7.04
C ILE A 441 15.44 9.54 -8.15
N LYS A 442 16.45 8.76 -7.78
CA LYS A 442 17.39 8.12 -8.71
C LYS A 442 17.14 6.62 -8.69
N PRO A 443 16.40 6.07 -9.67
CA PRO A 443 16.12 4.64 -9.70
C PRO A 443 17.40 3.82 -9.77
N VAL A 444 17.43 2.72 -9.02
CA VAL A 444 18.50 1.74 -9.05
C VAL A 444 17.92 0.44 -9.56
N GLU A 445 18.42 -0.04 -10.69
CA GLU A 445 18.01 -1.33 -11.23
C GLU A 445 18.56 -2.47 -10.37
N ILE A 446 17.67 -3.32 -9.88
CA ILE A 446 18.03 -4.54 -9.16
C ILE A 446 17.74 -5.72 -10.06
N MET A 447 18.80 -6.45 -10.42
CA MET A 447 18.67 -7.72 -11.12
C MET A 447 18.34 -8.82 -10.11
N GLN A 448 17.18 -9.43 -10.25
CA GLN A 448 16.77 -10.56 -9.42
C GLN A 448 17.13 -11.87 -10.12
N SER A 449 17.66 -12.83 -9.35
CA SER A 449 17.89 -14.17 -9.87
C SER A 449 16.55 -14.83 -10.24
N PRO A 450 16.51 -15.61 -11.33
CA PRO A 450 15.33 -16.37 -11.69
C PRO A 450 14.99 -17.40 -10.61
N PRO A 451 13.69 -17.66 -10.34
CA PRO A 451 13.29 -18.67 -9.36
C PRO A 451 13.54 -20.11 -9.84
N LEU A 452 13.81 -20.30 -11.12
CA LEU A 452 14.11 -21.58 -11.74
C LEU A 452 15.35 -21.44 -12.65
N PRO A 453 16.15 -22.51 -12.82
CA PRO A 453 17.24 -22.53 -13.79
C PRO A 453 16.78 -22.13 -15.21
N ILE A 454 17.58 -21.32 -15.90
CA ILE A 454 17.31 -20.79 -17.26
C ILE A 454 18.03 -21.63 -18.34
N ASP A 455 18.58 -22.79 -18.01
CA ASP A 455 19.03 -23.78 -18.99
C ASP A 455 17.86 -24.40 -19.77
#